data_AF-A0A0G2HGR9-F1
#
_entry.id   AF-A0A0G2HGR9-F1
#
_cell.length_a   1.000
_cell.length_b   1.000
_cell.length_c   1.000
_cell.angle_alpha   90.00
_cell.angle_beta   90.00
_cell.angle_gamma   90.00
#
_symmetry.space_group_name_H-M   'P 1'
#
loop_
_entity.id
_entity.type
_entity.pdbx_description
1 polymer ?
#
loop_
_entity_poly.entity_id
_entity_poly.type
_entity_poly.pdbx_seq_one_letter_code
_entity_poly.pdbx_strand_id
1 'polypeptide(L)'
;MVMLRLTAEQYRKLPILADESTCSGKTYIITGGNSGLGLETARHIVEFNASRVILAVRNLTAGEDAKKDIEKTTGHTGVVESFADKVSAQVDRIDGFVANAGVLLDSWSTVEGMETSIQVNVVNTLLLGTLILPKMSAIARQLGIQPTLVFIVSVLGYIAKGEMDKSRDGGIFEGLNNQKKANMNSRYALSKLVEELAVRQLSAAAPVERTGVIVNMVAPGLCHSGLGRETGSWTKAMLSAVKAMMARTAEEGSRTILHGLVAGPESHGKLLSGCKVKEFWAPGWQIFVRTVISGDDNVRSLREFQAVDSFPTSPSDGIAIMAINYLILLSRQGKVRLAKWFQTMSPKEKAKIVKDVSQLVLARRTRMCNFLEYKDTKIVYRRYASLFFIAGASSDDNELITLEVIHRYVEQMDKYYGNVCELDIIFSFTKAYWILDELLLAGELQESSKKTVLRCIAQQDSLEDMEVS
;
A
#
# COMPACT_ATOMS: atom_id res chain seq x y z
N MET A 1 -23.18 22.21 -5.99
CA MET A 1 -23.95 21.17 -6.73
C MET A 1 -23.73 19.76 -6.19
N VAL A 2 -22.49 19.34 -5.88
CA VAL A 2 -22.18 18.01 -5.28
C VAL A 2 -22.91 17.76 -3.96
N MET A 3 -22.90 18.70 -3.00
CA MET A 3 -23.56 18.51 -1.70
C MET A 3 -25.08 18.29 -1.83
N LEU A 4 -25.76 19.00 -2.73
CA LEU A 4 -27.19 18.77 -3.00
C LEU A 4 -27.47 17.37 -3.55
N ARG A 5 -26.59 16.87 -4.44
CA ARG A 5 -26.68 15.51 -4.99
C ARG A 5 -26.42 14.44 -3.93
N LEU A 6 -25.47 14.69 -3.02
CA LEU A 6 -25.16 13.82 -1.88
C LEU A 6 -26.36 13.74 -0.93
N THR A 7 -26.93 14.89 -0.54
CA THR A 7 -28.11 14.94 0.34
C THR A 7 -29.29 14.20 -0.27
N ALA A 8 -29.58 14.42 -1.56
CA ALA A 8 -30.67 13.71 -2.23
C ALA A 8 -30.43 12.20 -2.35
N GLU A 9 -29.19 11.75 -2.51
CA GLU A 9 -28.83 10.34 -2.50
C GLU A 9 -28.99 9.71 -1.12
N GLN A 10 -28.65 10.44 -0.06
CA GLN A 10 -28.64 9.94 1.31
C GLN A 10 -30.00 9.37 1.76
N TYR A 11 -31.11 9.91 1.24
CA TYR A 11 -32.47 9.44 1.52
C TYR A 11 -32.99 8.32 0.61
N ARG A 12 -32.20 7.86 -0.37
CA ARG A 12 -32.59 6.77 -1.27
C ARG A 12 -32.23 5.43 -0.68
N LYS A 13 -33.19 4.49 -0.74
CA LYS A 13 -32.96 3.08 -0.42
C LYS A 13 -32.00 2.47 -1.43
N LEU A 14 -30.89 1.89 -0.96
CA LEU A 14 -29.91 1.26 -1.84
C LEU A 14 -30.29 -0.18 -2.21
N PRO A 15 -30.16 -0.61 -3.47
CA PRO A 15 -30.34 -2.00 -3.84
C PRO A 15 -29.14 -2.85 -3.38
N ILE A 16 -29.34 -4.16 -3.21
CA ILE A 16 -28.25 -5.14 -3.12
C ILE A 16 -28.00 -5.64 -4.54
N LEU A 17 -26.77 -5.46 -5.04
CA LEU A 17 -26.38 -5.84 -6.41
C LEU A 17 -25.50 -7.10 -6.46
N ALA A 18 -25.17 -7.66 -5.29
CA ALA A 18 -24.52 -8.94 -5.15
C ALA A 18 -25.56 -10.01 -4.78
N ASP A 19 -25.26 -11.25 -5.12
CA ASP A 19 -26.09 -12.42 -4.91
C ASP A 19 -25.21 -13.69 -4.94
N GLU A 20 -25.84 -14.86 -4.83
CA GLU A 20 -25.14 -16.13 -4.89
C GLU A 20 -24.35 -16.32 -6.20
N SER A 21 -24.89 -15.88 -7.35
CA SER A 21 -24.21 -16.04 -8.64
C SER A 21 -22.89 -15.24 -8.72
N THR A 22 -22.79 -14.16 -7.95
CA THR A 22 -21.63 -13.27 -7.93
C THR A 22 -20.65 -13.58 -6.81
N CYS A 23 -21.07 -14.24 -5.73
CA CYS A 23 -20.23 -14.51 -4.55
C CYS A 23 -19.90 -15.99 -4.31
N SER A 24 -20.69 -16.92 -4.86
CA SER A 24 -20.51 -18.35 -4.59
C SER A 24 -19.15 -18.86 -5.05
N GLY A 25 -18.49 -19.66 -4.22
CA GLY A 25 -17.19 -20.26 -4.56
C GLY A 25 -15.98 -19.33 -4.39
N LYS A 26 -16.18 -18.09 -3.91
CA LYS A 26 -15.15 -17.04 -3.91
C LYS A 26 -14.56 -16.76 -2.53
N THR A 27 -13.39 -16.12 -2.52
CA THR A 27 -12.67 -15.73 -1.30
C THR A 27 -12.53 -14.22 -1.18
N TYR A 28 -12.91 -13.68 -0.03
CA TYR A 28 -12.92 -12.25 0.25
C TYR A 28 -12.10 -11.90 1.48
N ILE A 29 -11.48 -10.73 1.46
CA ILE A 29 -10.69 -10.20 2.57
C ILE A 29 -11.19 -8.80 2.88
N ILE A 30 -11.52 -8.54 4.15
CA ILE A 30 -12.10 -7.26 4.58
C ILE A 30 -11.33 -6.73 5.79
N THR A 31 -10.71 -5.57 5.64
CA THR A 31 -10.04 -4.88 6.74
C THR A 31 -11.04 -4.15 7.62
N GLY A 32 -10.91 -4.22 8.95
CA GLY A 32 -11.88 -3.61 9.86
C GLY A 32 -13.26 -4.27 9.76
N GLY A 33 -13.30 -5.56 9.45
CA GLY A 33 -14.51 -6.36 9.30
C GLY A 33 -15.25 -6.69 10.60
N ASN A 34 -14.76 -6.25 11.76
CA ASN A 34 -15.35 -6.56 13.06
C ASN A 34 -16.53 -5.67 13.46
N SER A 35 -16.82 -4.60 12.71
CA SER A 35 -17.94 -3.71 13.02
C SER A 35 -18.41 -2.88 11.82
N GLY A 36 -19.59 -2.28 11.93
CA GLY A 36 -20.09 -1.30 10.98
C GLY A 36 -20.19 -1.84 9.55
N LEU A 37 -19.73 -1.05 8.58
CA LEU A 37 -19.83 -1.37 7.15
C LEU A 37 -19.07 -2.65 6.77
N GLY A 38 -17.89 -2.88 7.36
CA GLY A 38 -17.08 -4.06 7.09
C GLY A 38 -17.76 -5.35 7.57
N LEU A 39 -18.38 -5.31 8.75
CA LEU A 39 -19.14 -6.43 9.31
C LEU A 39 -20.34 -6.80 8.44
N GLU A 40 -21.15 -5.81 8.05
CA GLU A 40 -22.33 -6.07 7.22
C GLU A 40 -21.95 -6.49 5.79
N THR A 41 -20.84 -5.97 5.25
CA THR A 41 -20.28 -6.44 3.97
C THR A 41 -19.91 -7.92 4.07
N ALA A 42 -19.21 -8.33 5.14
CA ALA A 42 -18.85 -9.73 5.37
C ALA A 42 -20.10 -10.61 5.49
N ARG A 43 -21.10 -10.16 6.26
CA ARG A 43 -22.36 -10.88 6.45
C ARG A 43 -23.08 -11.16 5.15
N HIS A 44 -23.23 -10.15 4.28
CA HIS A 44 -23.85 -10.34 2.97
C HIS A 44 -23.07 -11.32 2.08
N ILE A 45 -21.74 -11.23 2.07
CA ILE A 45 -20.90 -12.13 1.25
C ILE A 45 -21.04 -13.59 1.72
N VAL A 46 -21.13 -13.82 3.04
CA VAL A 46 -21.40 -15.14 3.62
C VAL A 46 -22.80 -15.62 3.26
N GLU A 47 -23.83 -14.77 3.38
CA GLU A 47 -25.20 -15.06 2.97
C GLU A 47 -25.30 -15.47 1.49
N PHE A 48 -24.38 -14.97 0.66
CA PHE A 48 -24.28 -15.28 -0.76
C PHE A 48 -23.31 -16.42 -1.10
N ASN A 49 -23.10 -17.35 -0.16
CA ASN A 49 -22.35 -18.60 -0.36
C ASN A 49 -20.87 -18.43 -0.73
N ALA A 50 -20.22 -17.35 -0.31
CA ALA A 50 -18.77 -17.26 -0.42
C ALA A 50 -18.10 -18.45 0.29
N SER A 51 -17.04 -19.00 -0.33
CA SER A 51 -16.32 -20.14 0.25
C SER A 51 -15.47 -19.77 1.45
N ARG A 52 -14.96 -18.53 1.46
CA ARG A 52 -14.06 -18.06 2.53
C ARG A 52 -14.13 -16.55 2.69
N VAL A 53 -14.27 -16.07 3.92
CA VAL A 53 -14.25 -14.64 4.26
C VAL A 53 -13.25 -14.40 5.39
N ILE A 54 -12.26 -13.56 5.11
CA ILE A 54 -11.17 -13.25 6.02
C ILE A 54 -11.40 -11.85 6.62
N LEU A 55 -11.65 -11.78 7.91
CA LEU A 55 -11.75 -10.54 8.67
C LEU A 55 -10.35 -10.14 9.17
N ALA A 56 -9.72 -9.18 8.49
CA ALA A 56 -8.45 -8.62 8.92
C ALA A 56 -8.72 -7.53 9.98
N VAL A 57 -8.42 -7.84 11.24
CA VAL A 57 -8.82 -7.05 12.42
C VAL A 57 -7.61 -6.74 13.29
N ARG A 58 -7.61 -5.58 13.94
CA ARG A 58 -6.55 -5.22 14.90
C ARG A 58 -6.67 -5.93 16.25
N ASN A 59 -7.88 -6.34 16.60
CA ASN A 59 -8.18 -7.02 17.86
C ASN A 59 -8.84 -8.35 17.55
N LEU A 60 -8.13 -9.44 17.85
CA LEU A 60 -8.57 -10.80 17.51
C LEU A 60 -9.88 -11.18 18.22
N THR A 61 -10.04 -10.80 19.49
CA THR A 61 -11.29 -11.04 20.26
C THR A 61 -12.49 -10.40 19.56
N ALA A 62 -12.37 -9.14 19.14
CA ALA A 62 -13.44 -8.46 18.41
C ALA A 62 -13.71 -9.10 17.03
N GLY A 63 -12.69 -9.67 16.39
CA GLY A 63 -12.83 -10.46 15.16
C GLY A 63 -13.59 -11.76 15.38
N GLU A 64 -13.26 -12.50 16.44
CA GLU A 64 -13.95 -13.75 16.80
C GLU A 64 -15.41 -13.51 17.21
N ASP A 65 -15.69 -12.40 17.89
CA ASP A 65 -17.07 -12.01 18.21
C ASP A 65 -17.87 -11.68 16.94
N ALA A 66 -17.27 -10.94 16.01
CA ALA A 66 -17.86 -10.65 14.71
C ALA A 66 -18.11 -11.92 13.88
N LYS A 67 -17.15 -12.85 13.88
CA LYS A 67 -17.31 -14.16 13.25
C LYS A 67 -18.53 -14.90 13.81
N LYS A 68 -18.63 -15.06 15.13
CA LYS A 68 -19.77 -15.74 15.77
C LYS A 68 -21.10 -15.10 15.44
N ASP A 69 -21.14 -13.76 15.39
CA ASP A 69 -22.33 -13.01 15.01
C ASP A 69 -22.75 -13.29 13.55
N ILE A 70 -21.80 -13.29 12.60
CA ILE A 70 -22.07 -13.64 11.19
C ILE A 70 -22.57 -15.09 11.09
N GLU A 71 -21.86 -16.05 11.69
CA GLU A 71 -22.24 -17.47 11.62
C GLU A 71 -23.63 -17.72 12.22
N LYS A 72 -23.94 -17.08 13.34
CA LYS A 72 -25.25 -17.19 13.99
C LYS A 72 -26.40 -16.62 13.16
N THR A 73 -26.17 -15.50 12.49
CA THR A 73 -27.22 -14.77 11.76
C THR A 73 -27.44 -15.30 10.35
N THR A 74 -26.39 -15.77 9.69
CA THR A 74 -26.45 -16.33 8.33
C THR A 74 -26.68 -17.84 8.32
N GLY A 75 -26.42 -18.53 9.42
CA GLY A 75 -26.49 -20.00 9.50
C GLY A 75 -25.31 -20.72 8.84
N HIS A 76 -24.33 -20.01 8.27
CA HIS A 76 -23.16 -20.59 7.62
C HIS A 76 -21.97 -20.60 8.58
N THR A 77 -21.44 -21.78 8.91
CA THR A 77 -20.31 -21.95 9.85
C THR A 77 -19.03 -22.34 9.13
N GLY A 78 -17.87 -21.94 9.67
CA GLY A 78 -16.56 -22.31 9.14
C GLY A 78 -16.12 -21.56 7.88
N VAL A 79 -16.95 -20.63 7.38
CA VAL A 79 -16.63 -19.77 6.22
C VAL A 79 -15.77 -18.56 6.64
N VAL A 80 -15.93 -18.10 7.88
CA VAL A 80 -15.31 -16.87 8.37
C VAL A 80 -14.07 -17.18 9.21
N GLU A 81 -12.99 -16.46 8.95
CA GLU A 81 -11.75 -16.50 9.72
C GLU A 81 -11.39 -15.08 10.18
N SER A 82 -10.84 -14.94 11.39
CA SER A 82 -10.34 -13.67 11.90
C SER A 82 -8.82 -13.73 12.08
N PHE A 83 -8.11 -12.70 11.61
CA PHE A 83 -6.66 -12.62 11.74
C PHE A 83 -6.21 -11.24 12.17
N ALA A 84 -5.21 -11.21 13.04
CA ALA A 84 -4.43 -10.02 13.36
C ALA A 84 -3.21 -9.88 12.42
N ASP A 85 -2.48 -10.98 12.18
CA ASP A 85 -1.21 -10.95 11.44
C ASP A 85 -1.20 -11.89 10.22
N LYS A 86 -0.65 -11.41 9.10
CA LYS A 86 -0.24 -12.17 7.89
C LYS A 86 -1.35 -12.67 6.95
N VAL A 87 -2.11 -11.73 6.39
CA VAL A 87 -3.06 -12.01 5.29
C VAL A 87 -2.36 -12.47 3.98
N SER A 88 -1.14 -11.99 3.68
CA SER A 88 -0.54 -12.17 2.35
C SER A 88 0.18 -13.52 2.11
N ALA A 89 0.58 -14.23 3.18
CA ALA A 89 1.46 -15.41 3.06
C ALA A 89 0.74 -16.74 2.85
N GLN A 90 -0.57 -16.85 3.18
CA GLN A 90 -1.28 -18.14 3.28
C GLN A 90 -2.58 -18.22 2.48
N VAL A 91 -2.84 -17.27 1.57
CA VAL A 91 -4.06 -17.27 0.75
C VAL A 91 -3.75 -17.64 -0.69
N ASP A 92 -4.41 -18.69 -1.17
CA ASP A 92 -4.29 -19.30 -2.49
C ASP A 92 -5.26 -18.70 -3.52
N ARG A 93 -6.41 -18.18 -3.06
CA ARG A 93 -7.41 -17.49 -3.88
C ARG A 93 -7.90 -16.19 -3.23
N ILE A 94 -7.99 -15.12 -4.01
CA ILE A 94 -8.56 -13.82 -3.59
C ILE A 94 -9.39 -13.29 -4.76
N ASP A 95 -10.70 -13.27 -4.60
CA ASP A 95 -11.63 -12.69 -5.57
C ASP A 95 -11.99 -11.23 -5.20
N GLY A 96 -11.91 -10.88 -3.92
CA GLY A 96 -12.19 -9.52 -3.47
C GLY A 96 -11.37 -9.09 -2.26
N PHE A 97 -10.87 -7.86 -2.28
CA PHE A 97 -10.20 -7.24 -1.14
C PHE A 97 -10.82 -5.88 -0.85
N VAL A 98 -11.26 -5.65 0.40
CA VAL A 98 -11.85 -4.38 0.84
C VAL A 98 -10.92 -3.68 1.83
N ALA A 99 -10.27 -2.62 1.36
CA ALA A 99 -9.50 -1.68 2.17
C ALA A 99 -10.46 -0.67 2.84
N ASN A 100 -11.15 -1.14 3.87
CA ASN A 100 -12.17 -0.41 4.63
C ASN A 100 -11.66 0.29 5.91
N ALA A 101 -10.45 -0.05 6.39
CA ALA A 101 -9.92 0.56 7.61
C ALA A 101 -9.77 2.10 7.47
N GLY A 102 -10.25 2.82 8.47
CA GLY A 102 -10.13 4.28 8.54
C GLY A 102 -10.54 4.84 9.90
N VAL A 103 -10.01 6.02 10.22
CA VAL A 103 -10.25 6.74 11.48
C VAL A 103 -10.72 8.17 11.22
N LEU A 104 -11.50 8.70 12.17
CA LEU A 104 -11.90 10.10 12.22
C LEU A 104 -11.57 10.62 13.62
N LEU A 105 -10.64 11.55 13.68
CA LEU A 105 -10.16 12.19 14.91
C LEU A 105 -10.47 13.69 14.86
N ASP A 106 -10.80 14.27 16.01
CA ASP A 106 -11.09 15.70 16.16
C ASP A 106 -9.89 16.51 16.65
N SER A 107 -8.85 15.82 17.11
CA SER A 107 -7.64 16.39 17.67
C SER A 107 -6.42 15.90 16.91
N TRP A 108 -5.43 16.77 16.82
CA TRP A 108 -4.15 16.42 16.20
C TRP A 108 -3.43 15.38 17.07
N SER A 109 -3.03 14.29 16.44
CA SER A 109 -2.10 13.32 16.98
C SER A 109 -1.20 12.82 15.85
N THR A 110 -0.10 12.17 16.19
CA THR A 110 0.82 11.60 15.22
C THR A 110 1.09 10.14 15.52
N VAL A 111 1.23 9.35 14.46
CA VAL A 111 1.71 7.97 14.48
C VAL A 111 2.67 7.80 13.31
N GLU A 112 3.76 7.05 13.49
CA GLU A 112 4.78 6.84 12.43
C GLU A 112 5.33 8.15 11.84
N GLY A 113 5.42 9.20 12.66
CA GLY A 113 5.93 10.50 12.23
C GLY A 113 4.98 11.32 11.34
N MET A 114 3.74 10.87 11.11
CA MET A 114 2.71 11.58 10.34
C MET A 114 1.44 11.81 11.16
N GLU A 115 0.66 12.83 10.81
CA GLU A 115 -0.67 13.04 11.39
C GLU A 115 -1.54 11.78 11.22
N THR A 116 -2.14 11.33 12.32
CA THR A 116 -2.78 10.01 12.42
C THR A 116 -3.86 9.77 11.37
N SER A 117 -4.69 10.78 11.05
CA SER A 117 -5.73 10.63 10.03
C SER A 117 -5.15 10.44 8.63
N ILE A 118 -4.06 11.16 8.29
CA ILE A 118 -3.34 10.95 7.02
C ILE A 118 -2.64 9.59 7.01
N GLN A 119 -1.91 9.24 8.08
CA GLN A 119 -1.19 7.97 8.14
C GLN A 119 -2.13 6.78 7.97
N VAL A 120 -3.23 6.75 8.73
CA VAL A 120 -4.16 5.62 8.72
C VAL A 120 -5.02 5.61 7.46
N ASN A 121 -5.67 6.73 7.10
CA ASN A 121 -6.65 6.73 6.00
C ASN A 121 -6.00 6.76 4.61
N VAL A 122 -4.78 7.29 4.51
CA VAL A 122 -4.09 7.47 3.22
C VAL A 122 -2.92 6.49 3.13
N VAL A 123 -1.87 6.68 3.93
CA VAL A 123 -0.60 5.96 3.76
C VAL A 123 -0.79 4.46 3.96
N ASN A 124 -1.33 4.04 5.10
CA ASN A 124 -1.51 2.62 5.44
C ASN A 124 -2.49 1.94 4.49
N THR A 125 -3.60 2.62 4.17
CA THR A 125 -4.61 2.11 3.23
C THR A 125 -4.03 1.91 1.82
N LEU A 126 -3.31 2.89 1.29
CA LEU A 126 -2.65 2.78 -0.02
C LEU A 126 -1.54 1.75 -0.03
N LEU A 127 -0.72 1.71 1.02
CA LEU A 127 0.37 0.74 1.14
C LEU A 127 -0.20 -0.68 1.14
N LEU A 128 -1.23 -0.94 1.94
CA LEU A 128 -1.90 -2.23 2.00
C LEU A 128 -2.47 -2.64 0.63
N GLY A 129 -3.20 -1.74 -0.03
CA GLY A 129 -3.75 -2.00 -1.35
C GLY A 129 -2.67 -2.21 -2.43
N THR A 130 -1.55 -1.48 -2.34
CA THR A 130 -0.43 -1.61 -3.28
C THR A 130 0.34 -2.91 -3.05
N LEU A 131 0.52 -3.34 -1.80
CA LEU A 131 1.22 -4.57 -1.45
C LEU A 131 0.41 -5.83 -1.82
N ILE A 132 -0.92 -5.79 -1.72
CA ILE A 132 -1.77 -6.93 -2.07
C ILE A 132 -1.99 -7.07 -3.58
N LEU A 133 -1.91 -5.97 -4.33
CA LEU A 133 -2.18 -5.94 -5.77
C LEU A 133 -1.33 -6.92 -6.61
N PRO A 134 0.01 -7.05 -6.42
CA PRO A 134 0.81 -8.06 -7.13
C PRO A 134 0.34 -9.50 -6.85
N LYS A 135 -0.07 -9.81 -5.62
CA LYS A 135 -0.56 -11.13 -5.23
C LYS A 135 -1.92 -11.42 -5.88
N MET A 136 -2.84 -10.45 -5.85
CA MET A 136 -4.14 -10.56 -6.55
C MET A 136 -3.93 -10.72 -8.06
N SER A 137 -2.99 -9.98 -8.64
CA SER A 137 -2.65 -10.09 -10.06
C SER A 137 -2.08 -11.47 -10.43
N ALA A 138 -1.21 -12.03 -9.59
CA ALA A 138 -0.69 -13.38 -9.78
C ALA A 138 -1.80 -14.43 -9.71
N ILE A 139 -2.70 -14.33 -8.73
CA ILE A 139 -3.86 -15.22 -8.58
C ILE A 139 -4.82 -15.09 -9.77
N ALA A 140 -5.10 -13.86 -10.23
CA ALA A 140 -5.94 -13.59 -11.41
C ALA A 140 -5.46 -14.38 -12.63
N ARG A 141 -4.14 -14.33 -12.91
CA ARG A 141 -3.53 -15.08 -14.01
C ARG A 141 -3.53 -16.59 -13.77
N GLN A 142 -3.27 -17.03 -12.55
CA GLN A 142 -3.18 -18.45 -12.22
C GLN A 142 -4.54 -19.16 -12.31
N LEU A 143 -5.61 -18.52 -11.86
CA LEU A 143 -6.94 -19.10 -11.76
C LEU A 143 -7.90 -18.66 -12.88
N GLY A 144 -7.48 -17.72 -13.73
CA GLY A 144 -8.35 -17.16 -14.77
C GLY A 144 -9.55 -16.39 -14.22
N ILE A 145 -9.40 -15.79 -13.03
CA ILE A 145 -10.44 -14.99 -12.38
C ILE A 145 -10.16 -13.49 -12.56
N GLN A 146 -11.14 -12.66 -12.20
CA GLN A 146 -11.02 -11.19 -12.22
C GLN A 146 -11.28 -10.63 -10.81
N PRO A 147 -10.23 -10.50 -9.97
CA PRO A 147 -10.37 -9.99 -8.62
C PRO A 147 -10.67 -8.49 -8.57
N THR A 148 -11.30 -8.06 -7.48
CA THR A 148 -11.60 -6.64 -7.25
C THR A 148 -10.98 -6.12 -5.96
N LEU A 149 -10.22 -5.02 -6.06
CA LEU A 149 -9.66 -4.27 -4.96
C LEU A 149 -10.50 -3.01 -4.72
N VAL A 150 -11.13 -2.91 -3.55
CA VAL A 150 -12.05 -1.83 -3.19
C VAL A 150 -11.41 -0.94 -2.12
N PHE A 151 -11.35 0.36 -2.39
CA PHE A 151 -10.94 1.40 -1.45
C PHE A 151 -12.15 2.19 -0.96
N ILE A 152 -12.31 2.36 0.35
CA ILE A 152 -13.42 3.12 0.93
C ILE A 152 -13.06 4.60 1.02
N VAL A 153 -13.55 5.40 0.09
CA VAL A 153 -13.33 6.84 0.01
C VAL A 153 -14.54 7.64 0.54
N SER A 154 -14.55 8.96 0.35
CA SER A 154 -15.70 9.80 0.65
C SER A 154 -15.82 10.98 -0.30
N VAL A 155 -17.03 11.20 -0.81
CA VAL A 155 -17.36 12.39 -1.61
C VAL A 155 -17.22 13.72 -0.84
N LEU A 156 -17.10 13.67 0.49
CA LEU A 156 -16.75 14.85 1.29
C LEU A 156 -15.36 15.38 0.92
N GLY A 157 -14.49 14.59 0.30
CA GLY A 157 -13.20 15.06 -0.22
C GLY A 157 -13.34 16.23 -1.19
N TYR A 158 -14.45 16.34 -1.93
CA TYR A 158 -14.63 17.39 -2.94
C TYR A 158 -14.80 18.79 -2.35
N ILE A 159 -15.14 18.90 -1.07
CA ILE A 159 -15.18 20.20 -0.36
C ILE A 159 -13.84 20.57 0.29
N ALA A 160 -12.86 19.66 0.30
CA ALA A 160 -11.55 19.86 0.95
C ALA A 160 -10.45 20.36 -0.01
N LYS A 161 -10.76 20.64 -1.28
CA LYS A 161 -9.77 21.13 -2.27
C LYS A 161 -9.04 22.38 -1.78
N GLY A 162 -9.77 23.35 -1.24
CA GLY A 162 -9.17 24.59 -0.74
C GLY A 162 -8.22 24.37 0.43
N GLU A 163 -8.44 23.34 1.25
CA GLU A 163 -7.50 22.95 2.31
C GLU A 163 -6.28 22.22 1.75
N MET A 164 -6.48 21.33 0.76
CA MET A 164 -5.39 20.66 0.06
C MET A 164 -4.45 21.66 -0.63
N ASP A 165 -5.00 22.69 -1.26
CA ASP A 165 -4.22 23.72 -1.96
C ASP A 165 -3.29 24.49 -1.02
N LYS A 166 -3.63 24.63 0.27
CA LYS A 166 -2.74 25.26 1.29
C LYS A 166 -1.51 24.42 1.63
N SER A 167 -1.54 23.13 1.31
CA SER A 167 -0.46 22.17 1.57
C SER A 167 0.39 21.90 0.32
N ARG A 168 0.25 22.70 -0.74
CA ARG A 168 0.97 22.53 -2.02
C ARG A 168 2.34 23.19 -2.09
N ASP A 169 2.67 24.07 -1.14
CA ASP A 169 4.00 24.69 -1.06
C ASP A 169 5.01 23.67 -0.50
N GLY A 170 5.44 22.71 -1.33
CA GLY A 170 6.32 21.58 -0.96
C GLY A 170 5.71 20.20 -1.24
N GLY A 171 6.27 19.15 -0.64
CA GLY A 171 5.67 17.81 -0.70
C GLY A 171 4.32 17.78 0.03
N ILE A 172 3.27 17.22 -0.59
CA ILE A 172 1.91 17.24 -0.03
C ILE A 172 1.86 16.69 1.41
N PHE A 173 2.60 15.62 1.70
CA PHE A 173 2.66 15.02 3.02
C PHE A 173 3.35 15.91 4.06
N GLU A 174 4.37 16.67 3.70
CA GLU A 174 5.01 17.64 4.60
C GLU A 174 4.05 18.76 4.97
N GLY A 175 3.32 19.28 3.98
CA GLY A 175 2.30 20.29 4.18
C GLY A 175 1.14 19.79 5.05
N LEU A 176 0.71 18.55 4.84
CA LEU A 176 -0.34 17.92 5.62
C LEU A 176 0.12 17.57 7.05
N ASN A 177 1.41 17.33 7.25
CA ASN A 177 2.03 16.99 8.52
C ASN A 177 2.51 18.21 9.34
N ASN A 178 1.91 19.38 9.11
CA ASN A 178 2.19 20.59 9.87
C ASN A 178 1.05 20.91 10.87
N GLN A 179 1.29 20.64 12.16
CA GLN A 179 0.30 20.88 13.23
C GLN A 179 -0.20 22.33 13.27
N LYS A 180 0.68 23.32 13.01
CA LYS A 180 0.32 24.75 13.07
C LYS A 180 -0.61 25.17 11.94
N LYS A 181 -0.55 24.46 10.79
CA LYS A 181 -1.40 24.72 9.62
C LYS A 181 -2.62 23.79 9.55
N ALA A 182 -2.70 22.82 10.47
CA ALA A 182 -3.72 21.78 10.44
C ALA A 182 -5.12 22.32 10.73
N ASN A 183 -6.06 22.05 9.81
CA ASN A 183 -7.49 22.25 10.05
C ASN A 183 -8.15 20.91 10.37
N MET A 184 -8.29 20.56 11.65
CA MET A 184 -8.87 19.28 12.08
C MET A 184 -10.35 19.12 11.70
N ASN A 185 -11.10 20.23 11.57
CA ASN A 185 -12.50 20.16 11.14
C ASN A 185 -12.65 19.66 9.70
N SER A 186 -11.66 19.93 8.85
CA SER A 186 -11.64 19.46 7.45
C SER A 186 -10.70 18.26 7.24
N ARG A 187 -10.00 17.79 8.28
CA ARG A 187 -8.93 16.78 8.15
C ARG A 187 -9.43 15.45 7.60
N TYR A 188 -10.58 14.97 8.07
CA TYR A 188 -11.16 13.74 7.54
C TYR A 188 -11.48 13.85 6.05
N ALA A 189 -12.20 14.90 5.64
CA ALA A 189 -12.53 15.16 4.25
C ALA A 189 -11.25 15.29 3.39
N LEU A 190 -10.24 16.00 3.91
CA LEU A 190 -8.94 16.14 3.26
C LEU A 190 -8.22 14.79 3.10
N SER A 191 -8.20 13.94 4.13
CA SER A 191 -7.61 12.61 4.05
C SER A 191 -8.27 11.76 2.97
N LYS A 192 -9.61 11.80 2.86
CA LYS A 192 -10.36 11.07 1.84
C LYS A 192 -10.16 11.63 0.42
N LEU A 193 -9.93 12.93 0.29
CA LEU A 193 -9.54 13.51 -0.99
C LEU A 193 -8.16 13.02 -1.45
N VAL A 194 -7.17 13.01 -0.54
CA VAL A 194 -5.80 12.58 -0.85
C VAL A 194 -5.78 11.08 -1.17
N GLU A 195 -6.51 10.27 -0.40
CA GLU A 195 -6.72 8.84 -0.68
C GLU A 195 -7.31 8.63 -2.08
N GLU A 196 -8.39 9.33 -2.43
CA GLU A 196 -9.03 9.20 -3.75
C GLU A 196 -8.05 9.54 -4.89
N LEU A 197 -7.28 10.64 -4.76
CA LEU A 197 -6.29 11.02 -5.77
C LEU A 197 -5.19 9.97 -5.94
N ALA A 198 -4.70 9.40 -4.85
CA ALA A 198 -3.67 8.39 -4.89
C ALA A 198 -4.18 7.05 -5.44
N VAL A 199 -5.41 6.63 -5.09
CA VAL A 199 -6.03 5.42 -5.65
C VAL A 199 -6.31 5.59 -7.15
N ARG A 200 -6.69 6.79 -7.59
CA ARG A 200 -6.79 7.13 -9.03
C ARG A 200 -5.46 6.93 -9.74
N GLN A 201 -4.36 7.42 -9.16
CA GLN A 201 -3.03 7.24 -9.71
C GLN A 201 -2.61 5.77 -9.75
N LEU A 202 -2.87 5.03 -8.67
CA LEU A 202 -2.62 3.59 -8.60
C LEU A 202 -3.38 2.84 -9.70
N SER A 203 -4.67 3.15 -9.87
CA SER A 203 -5.52 2.52 -10.89
C SER A 203 -5.02 2.83 -12.31
N ALA A 204 -4.69 4.10 -12.58
CA ALA A 204 -4.14 4.50 -13.88
C ALA A 204 -2.80 3.81 -14.18
N ALA A 205 -1.93 3.66 -13.16
CA ALA A 205 -0.69 2.92 -13.30
C ALA A 205 -0.94 1.41 -13.47
N ALA A 206 -2.05 0.86 -12.96
CA ALA A 206 -2.35 -0.58 -12.89
C ALA A 206 -3.60 -0.98 -13.71
N PRO A 207 -3.62 -0.74 -15.03
CA PRO A 207 -4.78 -1.05 -15.86
C PRO A 207 -5.17 -2.52 -15.78
N VAL A 208 -6.47 -2.81 -15.90
CA VAL A 208 -7.04 -4.17 -15.76
C VAL A 208 -6.40 -5.12 -16.78
N GLU A 209 -6.08 -4.64 -17.98
CA GLU A 209 -5.45 -5.43 -19.04
C GLU A 209 -4.06 -5.94 -18.63
N ARG A 210 -3.36 -5.20 -17.76
CA ARG A 210 -2.02 -5.55 -17.27
C ARG A 210 -2.07 -6.38 -16.00
N THR A 211 -2.98 -6.04 -15.08
CA THR A 211 -3.01 -6.65 -13.74
C THR A 211 -4.02 -7.77 -13.61
N GLY A 212 -5.09 -7.76 -14.40
CA GLY A 212 -6.27 -8.61 -14.22
C GLY A 212 -7.14 -8.19 -13.03
N VAL A 213 -6.83 -7.09 -12.35
CA VAL A 213 -7.48 -6.66 -11.11
C VAL A 213 -8.26 -5.37 -11.34
N ILE A 214 -9.53 -5.35 -10.95
CA ILE A 214 -10.37 -4.15 -10.96
C ILE A 214 -10.09 -3.36 -9.68
N VAL A 215 -9.86 -2.06 -9.78
CA VAL A 215 -9.63 -1.18 -8.62
C VAL A 215 -10.77 -0.19 -8.55
N ASN A 216 -11.56 -0.21 -7.48
CA ASN A 216 -12.76 0.59 -7.32
C ASN A 216 -12.66 1.51 -6.09
N MET A 217 -13.11 2.75 -6.24
CA MET A 217 -13.27 3.70 -5.13
C MET A 217 -14.73 3.78 -4.75
N VAL A 218 -15.05 3.42 -3.50
CA VAL A 218 -16.43 3.35 -3.02
C VAL A 218 -16.69 4.43 -1.96
N ALA A 219 -17.70 5.25 -2.20
CA ALA A 219 -18.26 6.17 -1.21
C ALA A 219 -19.63 5.65 -0.72
N PRO A 220 -19.71 5.08 0.50
CA PRO A 220 -20.95 4.47 1.01
C PRO A 220 -22.02 5.49 1.47
N GLY A 221 -21.66 6.77 1.53
CA GLY A 221 -22.49 7.84 2.10
C GLY A 221 -22.29 7.98 3.61
N LEU A 222 -23.14 8.77 4.27
CA LEU A 222 -23.13 8.90 5.72
C LEU A 222 -23.79 7.66 6.34
N CYS A 223 -23.07 6.91 7.18
CA CYS A 223 -23.57 5.67 7.77
C CYS A 223 -23.41 5.68 9.30
N HIS A 224 -24.37 5.06 9.99
CA HIS A 224 -24.25 4.69 11.40
C HIS A 224 -23.12 3.67 11.51
N SER A 225 -21.96 4.14 11.97
CA SER A 225 -20.73 3.37 12.08
C SER A 225 -19.93 3.85 13.28
N GLY A 226 -18.98 3.05 13.76
CA GLY A 226 -18.08 3.42 14.86
C GLY A 226 -17.13 4.60 14.57
N LEU A 227 -17.17 5.19 13.37
CA LEU A 227 -16.40 6.38 13.03
C LEU A 227 -16.81 7.57 13.92
N GLY A 228 -15.86 8.04 14.75
CA GLY A 228 -16.05 9.15 15.70
C GLY A 228 -16.12 8.76 17.18
N ARG A 229 -15.72 7.53 17.55
CA ARG A 229 -15.59 7.10 18.97
C ARG A 229 -14.70 8.03 19.81
N GLU A 230 -13.71 8.66 19.18
CA GLU A 230 -12.69 9.51 19.81
C GLU A 230 -13.06 11.00 19.93
N THR A 231 -14.22 11.47 19.39
CA THR A 231 -14.51 12.92 19.37
C THR A 231 -15.01 13.46 20.73
N GLY A 232 -14.80 14.74 21.02
CA GLY A 232 -15.27 15.44 22.22
C GLY A 232 -16.81 15.49 22.36
N SER A 233 -17.31 15.64 23.60
CA SER A 233 -18.73 15.44 23.95
C SER A 233 -19.73 16.33 23.20
N TRP A 234 -19.39 17.60 22.93
CA TRP A 234 -20.30 18.52 22.21
C TRP A 234 -20.40 18.19 20.72
N THR A 235 -19.26 17.90 20.09
CA THR A 235 -19.15 17.43 18.70
C THR A 235 -19.84 16.08 18.54
N LYS A 236 -19.72 15.17 19.52
CA LYS A 236 -20.49 13.91 19.57
C LYS A 236 -21.99 14.14 19.56
N ALA A 237 -22.53 15.09 20.34
CA ALA A 237 -23.97 15.35 20.39
C ALA A 237 -24.50 15.90 19.05
N MET A 238 -23.80 16.87 18.44
CA MET A 238 -24.18 17.43 17.13
C MET A 238 -24.06 16.40 15.99
N LEU A 239 -22.97 15.62 15.95
CA LEU A 239 -22.84 14.52 14.99
C LEU A 239 -23.88 13.42 15.22
N SER A 240 -24.27 13.14 16.45
CA SER A 240 -25.29 12.14 16.77
C SER A 240 -26.67 12.57 16.26
N ALA A 241 -27.02 13.85 16.36
CA ALA A 241 -28.29 14.38 15.83
C ALA A 241 -28.33 14.35 14.28
N VAL A 242 -27.23 14.73 13.61
CA VAL A 242 -27.12 14.68 12.14
C VAL A 242 -27.11 13.22 11.65
N LYS A 243 -26.41 12.32 12.36
CA LYS A 243 -26.42 10.89 12.06
C LYS A 243 -27.82 10.29 12.25
N ALA A 244 -28.52 10.62 13.33
CA ALA A 244 -29.87 10.10 13.59
C ALA A 244 -30.90 10.51 12.52
N MET A 245 -30.77 11.70 11.90
CA MET A 245 -31.69 12.15 10.85
C MET A 245 -31.32 11.71 9.43
N MET A 246 -30.04 11.46 9.14
CA MET A 246 -29.54 11.31 7.77
C MET A 246 -28.70 10.07 7.52
N ALA A 247 -28.13 9.42 8.54
CA ALA A 247 -27.19 8.34 8.30
C ALA A 247 -27.91 7.02 7.97
N ARG A 248 -27.46 6.37 6.89
CA ARG A 248 -27.87 5.00 6.53
C ARG A 248 -27.51 4.03 7.66
N THR A 249 -28.20 2.90 7.71
CA THR A 249 -27.73 1.76 8.51
C THR A 249 -26.39 1.27 7.96
N ALA A 250 -25.61 0.57 8.79
CA ALA A 250 -24.39 -0.07 8.33
C ALA A 250 -24.69 -1.08 7.21
N GLU A 251 -25.79 -1.82 7.33
CA GLU A 251 -26.27 -2.76 6.32
C GLU A 251 -26.51 -2.05 4.99
N GLU A 252 -27.27 -0.96 4.98
CA GLU A 252 -27.59 -0.26 3.74
C GLU A 252 -26.35 0.39 3.12
N GLY A 253 -25.46 0.97 3.93
CA GLY A 253 -24.18 1.52 3.45
C GLY A 253 -23.27 0.47 2.83
N SER A 254 -23.25 -0.74 3.40
CA SER A 254 -22.42 -1.86 2.93
C SER A 254 -22.79 -2.29 1.50
N ARG A 255 -24.02 -2.05 1.06
CA ARG A 255 -24.49 -2.38 -0.30
C ARG A 255 -23.70 -1.69 -1.41
N THR A 256 -23.17 -0.49 -1.14
CA THR A 256 -22.29 0.18 -2.12
C THR A 256 -20.91 -0.49 -2.17
N ILE A 257 -20.44 -1.05 -1.05
CA ILE A 257 -19.19 -1.84 -0.99
C ILE A 257 -19.37 -3.15 -1.76
N LEU A 258 -20.52 -3.83 -1.57
CA LEU A 258 -20.87 -5.02 -2.36
C LEU A 258 -20.90 -4.72 -3.86
N HIS A 259 -21.54 -3.62 -4.27
CA HIS A 259 -21.49 -3.17 -5.66
C HIS A 259 -20.04 -2.97 -6.14
N GLY A 260 -19.19 -2.37 -5.30
CA GLY A 260 -17.77 -2.20 -5.61
C GLY A 260 -17.02 -3.52 -5.79
N LEU A 261 -17.41 -4.60 -5.12
CA LEU A 261 -16.80 -5.93 -5.26
C LEU A 261 -17.22 -6.66 -6.53
N VAL A 262 -18.48 -6.47 -6.97
CA VAL A 262 -19.07 -7.22 -8.09
C VAL A 262 -19.15 -6.45 -9.41
N ALA A 263 -18.84 -5.14 -9.41
CA ALA A 263 -18.82 -4.33 -10.63
C ALA A 263 -17.72 -4.78 -11.61
N GLY A 264 -17.99 -4.67 -12.91
CA GLY A 264 -17.10 -5.15 -13.96
C GLY A 264 -15.96 -4.19 -14.29
N PRO A 265 -15.11 -4.50 -15.29
CA PRO A 265 -13.95 -3.71 -15.69
C PRO A 265 -14.27 -2.25 -16.04
N GLU A 266 -15.50 -1.96 -16.48
CA GLU A 266 -15.98 -0.61 -16.75
C GLU A 266 -15.97 0.31 -15.52
N SER A 267 -15.90 -0.26 -14.31
CA SER A 267 -15.82 0.46 -13.05
C SER A 267 -14.39 0.81 -12.63
N HIS A 268 -13.37 0.21 -13.24
CA HIS A 268 -11.97 0.38 -12.85
C HIS A 268 -11.53 1.84 -12.82
N GLY A 269 -10.93 2.24 -11.69
CA GLY A 269 -10.43 3.58 -11.43
C GLY A 269 -11.53 4.63 -11.25
N LYS A 270 -12.81 4.24 -11.12
CA LYS A 270 -13.94 5.16 -11.00
C LYS A 270 -14.50 5.21 -9.59
N LEU A 271 -15.20 6.31 -9.30
CA LEU A 271 -15.99 6.47 -8.09
C LEU A 271 -17.34 5.74 -8.19
N LEU A 272 -17.68 4.95 -7.17
CA LEU A 272 -18.96 4.30 -6.99
C LEU A 272 -19.66 4.88 -5.75
N SER A 273 -20.92 5.30 -5.90
CA SER A 273 -21.74 5.81 -4.78
C SER A 273 -23.21 5.49 -5.02
N GLY A 274 -23.91 5.06 -3.97
CA GLY A 274 -25.32 4.65 -4.03
C GLY A 274 -25.59 3.56 -5.06
N CYS A 275 -24.74 2.53 -5.07
CA CYS A 275 -24.80 1.38 -5.98
C CYS A 275 -24.81 1.76 -7.47
N LYS A 276 -24.10 2.82 -7.86
CA LYS A 276 -23.89 3.24 -9.26
C LYS A 276 -22.47 3.75 -9.46
N VAL A 277 -21.94 3.60 -10.67
CA VAL A 277 -20.72 4.31 -11.11
C VAL A 277 -21.06 5.80 -11.28
N LYS A 278 -20.36 6.65 -10.55
CA LYS A 278 -20.61 8.09 -10.45
C LYS A 278 -19.37 8.93 -10.72
N GLU A 279 -18.61 8.52 -11.72
CA GLU A 279 -17.41 9.26 -12.12
C GLU A 279 -17.71 10.72 -12.50
N PHE A 280 -18.91 11.01 -13.02
CA PHE A 280 -19.40 12.37 -13.29
C PHE A 280 -19.59 13.26 -12.04
N TRP A 281 -19.41 12.72 -10.83
CA TRP A 281 -19.34 13.52 -9.59
C TRP A 281 -17.95 14.02 -9.29
N ALA A 282 -16.91 13.36 -9.80
CA ALA A 282 -15.54 13.80 -9.66
C ALA A 282 -15.40 15.19 -10.32
N PRO A 283 -14.93 16.21 -9.59
CA PRO A 283 -14.67 17.51 -10.18
C PRO A 283 -13.65 17.42 -11.32
N GLY A 284 -13.82 18.24 -12.36
CA GLY A 284 -12.93 18.20 -13.54
C GLY A 284 -11.44 18.29 -13.19
N TRP A 285 -11.05 19.04 -12.15
CA TRP A 285 -9.67 19.15 -11.71
C TRP A 285 -9.06 17.85 -11.16
N GLN A 286 -9.87 16.89 -10.70
CA GLN A 286 -9.38 15.54 -10.38
C GLN A 286 -9.21 14.69 -11.64
N ILE A 287 -10.09 14.88 -12.61
CA ILE A 287 -10.09 14.13 -13.88
C ILE A 287 -8.90 14.57 -14.76
N PHE A 288 -8.53 15.86 -14.76
CA PHE A 288 -7.37 16.37 -15.51
C PHE A 288 -6.01 15.85 -15.02
N VAL A 289 -5.91 15.32 -13.80
CA VAL A 289 -4.70 14.59 -13.33
C VAL A 289 -4.46 13.34 -14.20
N ARG A 290 -5.51 12.79 -14.83
CA ARG A 290 -5.44 11.67 -15.78
C ARG A 290 -4.80 12.09 -17.12
N THR A 291 -5.10 13.29 -17.61
CA THR A 291 -4.69 13.77 -18.95
C THR A 291 -3.21 14.19 -19.01
N VAL A 292 -2.67 14.76 -17.93
CA VAL A 292 -1.25 15.15 -17.84
C VAL A 292 -0.31 13.92 -17.77
N ILE A 293 -0.84 12.75 -17.42
CA ILE A 293 -0.05 11.51 -17.24
C ILE A 293 -0.37 10.47 -18.34
N SER A 294 -1.49 10.60 -19.07
CA SER A 294 -1.81 9.75 -20.24
C SER A 294 -1.31 10.29 -21.59
N GLY A 295 -0.58 11.40 -21.62
CA GLY A 295 -0.03 11.97 -22.86
C GLY A 295 -1.09 12.47 -23.85
N ASP A 296 -2.30 12.78 -23.39
CA ASP A 296 -3.39 13.25 -24.25
C ASP A 296 -3.41 14.79 -24.27
N ASP A 297 -2.34 15.37 -24.80
CA ASP A 297 -2.26 16.78 -25.14
C ASP A 297 -2.91 16.99 -26.52
N ASN A 298 -4.20 17.33 -26.58
CA ASN A 298 -4.73 18.11 -27.69
C ASN A 298 -6.14 18.70 -27.46
N VAL A 299 -6.18 19.93 -26.93
CA VAL A 299 -7.08 20.97 -27.46
C VAL A 299 -6.28 22.25 -27.68
N ARG A 300 -5.42 22.26 -28.71
CA ARG A 300 -5.14 23.48 -29.48
C ARG A 300 -5.00 23.12 -30.96
N SER A 301 -6.09 23.39 -31.67
CA SER A 301 -6.24 23.54 -33.12
C SER A 301 -4.99 23.32 -34.00
N LEU A 302 -4.99 22.18 -34.68
CA LEU A 302 -4.82 22.02 -36.14
C LEU A 302 -3.98 23.09 -36.86
N ARG A 303 -2.68 22.81 -36.98
CA ARG A 303 -1.87 22.74 -38.22
C ARG A 303 -0.41 22.95 -37.85
N GLU A 304 0.45 22.14 -38.47
CA GLU A 304 1.91 22.10 -38.33
C GLU A 304 2.40 21.38 -37.06
N PHE A 305 2.74 20.11 -37.23
CA PHE A 305 4.05 19.52 -36.92
C PHE A 305 3.93 18.00 -37.11
N GLN A 306 4.13 17.58 -38.36
CA GLN A 306 4.46 16.20 -38.68
C GLN A 306 5.90 15.92 -38.20
N ALA A 307 6.11 14.65 -37.82
CA ALA A 307 7.36 14.00 -37.41
C ALA A 307 7.78 14.22 -35.95
N VAL A 308 7.50 13.23 -35.08
CA VAL A 308 8.53 12.32 -34.48
C VAL A 308 7.85 10.99 -34.06
N ASP A 309 7.63 10.08 -35.00
CA ASP A 309 7.40 8.66 -34.73
C ASP A 309 8.75 7.93 -34.85
N SER A 310 9.38 7.59 -33.72
CA SER A 310 10.34 6.49 -33.59
C SER A 310 10.93 6.45 -32.18
N PHE A 311 10.59 5.42 -31.39
CA PHE A 311 11.41 4.99 -30.27
C PHE A 311 12.75 4.48 -30.83
N PRO A 312 13.92 4.87 -30.27
CA PRO A 312 15.20 4.35 -30.74
C PRO A 312 15.32 2.88 -30.34
N THR A 313 15.45 2.03 -31.35
CA THR A 313 15.97 0.67 -31.23
C THR A 313 17.47 0.71 -31.56
N SER A 314 18.29 1.36 -30.72
CA SER A 314 19.75 1.13 -30.68
C SER A 314 20.39 1.71 -29.41
N PRO A 315 21.42 1.05 -28.86
CA PRO A 315 22.12 1.49 -27.66
C PRO A 315 23.23 2.48 -28.01
N SER A 316 23.04 3.76 -27.71
CA SER A 316 24.14 4.72 -27.56
C SER A 316 23.61 5.98 -26.91
N ASP A 317 24.24 6.35 -25.79
CA ASP A 317 24.08 7.60 -25.02
C ASP A 317 22.93 7.62 -24.01
N GLY A 318 23.00 6.67 -23.07
CA GLY A 318 22.13 6.59 -21.89
C GLY A 318 22.57 7.50 -20.75
N ILE A 319 21.60 8.12 -20.08
CA ILE A 319 21.74 8.46 -18.67
C ILE A 319 21.77 7.12 -17.93
N ALA A 320 22.97 6.68 -17.54
CA ALA A 320 23.17 5.47 -16.76
C ALA A 320 22.41 5.59 -15.43
N ILE A 321 21.40 4.74 -15.24
CA ILE A 321 20.66 4.61 -13.99
C ILE A 321 21.57 3.80 -13.05
N MET A 322 21.99 4.37 -11.92
CA MET A 322 22.98 3.78 -11.01
C MET A 322 22.37 2.67 -10.14
N ALA A 323 22.16 1.49 -10.70
CA ALA A 323 21.47 0.42 -9.96
C ALA A 323 22.42 -0.60 -9.32
N ILE A 324 22.36 -0.72 -7.98
CA ILE A 324 22.79 -1.93 -7.27
C ILE A 324 21.75 -3.04 -7.55
N ASN A 325 22.17 -4.12 -8.20
CA ASN A 325 21.29 -5.23 -8.59
C ASN A 325 20.91 -6.12 -7.39
N TYR A 326 21.85 -6.32 -6.47
CA TYR A 326 21.64 -7.13 -5.26
C TYR A 326 22.69 -6.80 -4.19
N LEU A 327 22.34 -7.09 -2.93
CA LEU A 327 23.26 -7.08 -1.79
C LEU A 327 23.18 -8.41 -1.05
N ILE A 328 24.33 -9.04 -0.84
CA ILE A 328 24.49 -10.34 -0.19
C ILE A 328 25.44 -10.22 0.98
N LEU A 329 25.06 -10.80 2.11
CA LEU A 329 25.88 -10.95 3.29
C LEU A 329 26.29 -12.41 3.44
N LEU A 330 27.59 -12.68 3.43
CA LEU A 330 28.16 -14.01 3.59
C LEU A 330 28.99 -14.13 4.86
N SER A 331 28.88 -15.28 5.52
CA SER A 331 29.83 -15.66 6.57
C SER A 331 31.17 -16.09 5.96
N ARG A 332 32.21 -16.14 6.81
CA ARG A 332 33.53 -16.68 6.43
C ARG A 332 33.48 -18.13 5.92
N GLN A 333 32.46 -18.91 6.30
CA GLN A 333 32.24 -20.29 5.84
C GLN A 333 31.39 -20.35 4.55
N GLY A 334 31.03 -19.21 3.96
CA GLY A 334 30.21 -19.14 2.76
C GLY A 334 28.72 -19.40 2.98
N LYS A 335 28.24 -19.29 4.22
CA LYS A 335 26.81 -19.33 4.50
C LYS A 335 26.20 -17.95 4.24
N VAL A 336 25.12 -17.90 3.48
CA VAL A 336 24.34 -16.67 3.28
C VAL A 336 23.60 -16.31 4.55
N ARG A 337 23.76 -15.07 5.02
CA ARG A 337 23.05 -14.51 6.17
C ARG A 337 21.92 -13.58 5.75
N LEU A 338 22.13 -12.82 4.68
CA LEU A 338 21.17 -11.89 4.11
C LEU A 338 21.36 -11.86 2.59
N ALA A 339 20.27 -11.76 1.83
CA ALA A 339 20.33 -11.59 0.38
C ALA A 339 19.12 -10.79 -0.10
N LYS A 340 19.35 -9.51 -0.47
CA LYS A 340 18.36 -8.64 -1.07
C LYS A 340 18.61 -8.51 -2.57
N TRP A 341 17.56 -8.64 -3.37
CA TRP A 341 17.59 -8.53 -4.82
C TRP A 341 16.72 -7.34 -5.24
N PHE A 342 17.30 -6.39 -5.95
CA PHE A 342 16.60 -5.19 -6.41
C PHE A 342 16.08 -5.33 -7.84
N GLN A 343 16.61 -6.30 -8.59
CA GLN A 343 16.12 -6.70 -9.90
C GLN A 343 15.34 -8.00 -9.87
N THR A 344 14.38 -8.12 -10.80
CA THR A 344 13.62 -9.35 -11.00
C THR A 344 14.50 -10.37 -11.71
N MET A 345 14.75 -11.50 -11.06
CA MET A 345 15.57 -12.60 -11.60
C MET A 345 14.95 -13.94 -11.23
N SER A 346 15.18 -14.96 -12.05
CA SER A 346 14.68 -16.30 -11.74
C SER A 346 15.38 -16.90 -10.51
N PRO A 347 14.72 -17.79 -9.74
CA PRO A 347 15.35 -18.45 -8.60
C PRO A 347 16.63 -19.22 -8.97
N LYS A 348 16.67 -19.80 -10.18
CA LYS A 348 17.83 -20.52 -10.72
C LYS A 348 19.03 -19.59 -10.92
N GLU A 349 18.79 -18.40 -11.46
CA GLU A 349 19.84 -17.39 -11.64
C GLU A 349 20.34 -16.86 -10.31
N LYS A 350 19.44 -16.55 -9.37
CA LYS A 350 19.81 -16.11 -8.02
C LYS A 350 20.71 -17.14 -7.32
N ALA A 351 20.34 -18.41 -7.37
CA ALA A 351 21.13 -19.50 -6.79
C ALA A 351 22.52 -19.64 -7.45
N LYS A 352 22.59 -19.49 -8.79
CA LYS A 352 23.86 -19.50 -9.52
C LYS A 352 24.75 -18.32 -9.13
N ILE A 353 24.20 -17.11 -9.07
CA ILE A 353 24.93 -15.90 -8.68
C ILE A 353 25.48 -16.03 -7.27
N VAL A 354 24.65 -16.45 -6.30
CA VAL A 354 25.11 -16.68 -4.93
C VAL A 354 26.29 -17.64 -4.92
N LYS A 355 26.17 -18.80 -5.59
CA LYS A 355 27.25 -19.79 -5.65
C LYS A 355 28.54 -19.22 -6.24
N ASP A 356 28.46 -18.62 -7.42
CA ASP A 356 29.62 -18.16 -8.19
C ASP A 356 30.31 -16.98 -7.46
N VAL A 357 29.53 -16.00 -7.02
CA VAL A 357 30.04 -14.81 -6.32
C VAL A 357 30.60 -15.17 -4.94
N SER A 358 29.97 -16.09 -4.20
CA SER A 358 30.52 -16.58 -2.93
C SER A 358 31.91 -17.20 -3.11
N GLN A 359 32.10 -18.04 -4.13
CA GLN A 359 33.40 -18.66 -4.41
C GLN A 359 34.45 -17.61 -4.77
N LEU A 360 34.10 -16.65 -5.63
CA LEU A 360 34.99 -15.57 -6.05
C LEU A 360 35.45 -14.71 -4.88
N VAL A 361 34.52 -14.28 -4.00
CA VAL A 361 34.85 -13.40 -2.88
C VAL A 361 35.63 -14.13 -1.78
N LEU A 362 35.28 -15.37 -1.44
CA LEU A 362 35.94 -16.12 -0.37
C LEU A 362 37.37 -16.57 -0.73
N ALA A 363 37.69 -16.71 -2.01
CA ALA A 363 39.04 -17.02 -2.48
C ALA A 363 40.02 -15.84 -2.38
N ARG A 364 39.54 -14.63 -2.05
CA ARG A 364 40.35 -13.40 -2.09
C ARG A 364 41.24 -13.25 -0.86
N ARG A 365 42.47 -12.77 -1.10
CA ARG A 365 43.43 -12.40 -0.04
C ARG A 365 43.19 -10.95 0.42
N THR A 366 43.56 -10.65 1.66
CA THR A 366 43.29 -9.34 2.32
C THR A 366 43.97 -8.13 1.68
N ARG A 367 45.01 -8.32 0.87
CA ARG A 367 45.71 -7.22 0.16
C ARG A 367 45.17 -6.95 -1.25
N MET A 368 44.17 -7.70 -1.70
CA MET A 368 43.56 -7.50 -3.01
C MET A 368 42.45 -6.44 -2.92
N CYS A 369 42.12 -5.81 -4.05
CA CYS A 369 41.10 -4.76 -4.11
C CYS A 369 39.69 -5.25 -3.73
N ASN A 370 38.74 -4.33 -3.65
CA ASN A 370 37.37 -4.63 -3.25
C ASN A 370 36.42 -4.86 -4.45
N PHE A 371 36.95 -4.93 -5.66
CA PHE A 371 36.19 -4.98 -6.91
C PHE A 371 36.55 -6.24 -7.72
N LEU A 372 35.55 -6.86 -8.35
CA LEU A 372 35.70 -8.01 -9.24
C LEU A 372 34.76 -7.86 -10.44
N GLU A 373 35.17 -8.33 -11.60
CA GLU A 373 34.28 -8.48 -12.75
C GLU A 373 33.50 -9.79 -12.64
N TYR A 374 32.20 -9.76 -12.93
CA TYR A 374 31.36 -10.95 -12.99
C TYR A 374 30.29 -10.79 -14.07
N LYS A 375 30.53 -11.42 -15.23
CA LYS A 375 29.70 -11.26 -16.43
C LYS A 375 29.58 -9.78 -16.80
N ASP A 376 28.37 -9.30 -17.05
CA ASP A 376 28.05 -7.92 -17.39
C ASP A 376 27.84 -7.02 -16.15
N THR A 377 28.37 -7.44 -15.00
CA THR A 377 28.23 -6.72 -13.72
C THR A 377 29.54 -6.67 -12.97
N LYS A 378 29.67 -5.66 -12.11
CA LYS A 378 30.80 -5.53 -11.19
C LYS A 378 30.38 -5.98 -9.80
N ILE A 379 31.24 -6.72 -9.13
CA ILE A 379 31.07 -7.11 -7.74
C ILE A 379 31.89 -6.18 -6.88
N VAL A 380 31.23 -5.45 -5.98
CA VAL A 380 31.85 -4.61 -4.97
C VAL A 380 31.67 -5.28 -3.63
N TYR A 381 32.75 -5.53 -2.89
CA TYR A 381 32.64 -6.20 -1.60
C TYR A 381 33.55 -5.63 -0.53
N ARG A 382 33.14 -5.71 0.73
CA ARG A 382 33.98 -5.36 1.88
C ARG A 382 33.79 -6.35 3.02
N ARG A 383 34.89 -6.67 3.69
CA ARG A 383 34.90 -7.55 4.86
C ARG A 383 34.84 -6.72 6.13
N TYR A 384 33.89 -7.05 7.02
CA TYR A 384 33.79 -6.53 8.38
C TYR A 384 33.79 -7.73 9.34
N ALA A 385 34.82 -7.84 10.20
CA ALA A 385 35.02 -8.98 11.08
C ALA A 385 34.94 -10.35 10.36
N SER A 386 33.93 -11.18 10.67
CA SER A 386 33.69 -12.50 10.06
C SER A 386 32.80 -12.46 8.82
N LEU A 387 32.24 -11.29 8.47
CA LEU A 387 31.23 -11.13 7.43
C LEU A 387 31.78 -10.43 6.19
N PHE A 388 31.27 -10.85 5.03
CA PHE A 388 31.52 -10.25 3.73
C PHE A 388 30.22 -9.63 3.21
N PHE A 389 30.24 -8.33 3.00
CA PHE A 389 29.17 -7.56 2.38
C PHE A 389 29.48 -7.41 0.92
N ILE A 390 28.57 -7.83 0.05
CA ILE A 390 28.81 -7.97 -1.38
C ILE A 390 27.65 -7.35 -2.13
N ALA A 391 27.93 -6.39 -3.00
CA ALA A 391 26.97 -5.78 -3.90
C ALA A 391 27.31 -6.14 -5.35
N GLY A 392 26.29 -6.47 -6.15
CA GLY A 392 26.41 -6.50 -7.60
C GLY A 392 25.95 -5.17 -8.16
N ALA A 393 26.82 -4.46 -8.87
CA ALA A 393 26.57 -3.16 -9.50
C ALA A 393 26.65 -3.28 -11.03
N SER A 394 26.04 -2.35 -11.74
CA SER A 394 26.18 -2.24 -13.20
C SER A 394 27.65 -2.01 -13.60
N SER A 395 28.03 -2.42 -14.81
CA SER A 395 29.38 -2.16 -15.36
C SER A 395 29.69 -0.67 -15.45
N ASP A 396 28.67 0.16 -15.61
CA ASP A 396 28.81 1.60 -15.85
C ASP A 396 28.78 2.42 -14.55
N ASP A 397 28.58 1.74 -13.41
CA ASP A 397 28.44 2.38 -12.10
C ASP A 397 29.79 2.53 -11.39
N ASN A 398 29.88 3.52 -10.50
CA ASN A 398 31.09 3.83 -9.75
C ASN A 398 31.23 2.92 -8.52
N GLU A 399 32.27 2.10 -8.53
CA GLU A 399 32.48 1.07 -7.51
C GLU A 399 32.80 1.67 -6.13
N LEU A 400 33.37 2.87 -6.08
CA LEU A 400 33.65 3.57 -4.82
C LEU A 400 32.36 4.05 -4.14
N ILE A 401 31.35 4.47 -4.93
CA ILE A 401 30.04 4.86 -4.40
C ILE A 401 29.36 3.62 -3.80
N THR A 402 29.34 2.50 -4.52
CA THR A 402 28.79 1.24 -4.00
C THR A 402 29.51 0.78 -2.73
N LEU A 403 30.84 0.96 -2.66
CA LEU A 403 31.63 0.61 -1.48
C LEU A 403 31.28 1.48 -0.27
N GLU A 404 31.00 2.76 -0.50
CA GLU A 404 30.55 3.69 0.55
C GLU A 404 29.12 3.39 1.01
N VAL A 405 28.23 2.96 0.10
CA VAL A 405 26.89 2.46 0.46
C VAL A 405 26.99 1.25 1.39
N ILE A 406 27.85 0.27 1.06
CA ILE A 406 28.12 -0.88 1.93
C ILE A 406 28.62 -0.41 3.31
N HIS A 407 29.51 0.58 3.34
CA HIS A 407 30.02 1.13 4.60
C HIS A 407 28.94 1.82 5.43
N ARG A 408 28.12 2.65 4.79
CA ARG A 408 26.97 3.33 5.41
C ARG A 408 26.01 2.34 6.05
N TYR A 409 25.70 1.25 5.36
CA TYR A 409 24.83 0.19 5.86
C TYR A 409 25.39 -0.45 7.15
N VAL A 410 26.69 -0.79 7.14
CA VAL A 410 27.35 -1.39 8.30
C VAL A 410 27.40 -0.43 9.49
N GLU A 411 27.70 0.85 9.27
CA GLU A 411 27.70 1.85 10.36
C GLU A 411 26.31 2.03 10.99
N GLN A 412 25.25 1.98 10.19
CA GLN A 412 23.88 2.07 10.69
C GLN A 412 23.53 0.84 11.53
N MET A 413 23.85 -0.36 11.07
CA MET A 413 23.66 -1.58 11.86
C MET A 413 24.47 -1.56 13.15
N ASP A 414 25.75 -1.18 13.09
CA ASP A 414 26.61 -1.14 14.27
C ASP A 414 26.07 -0.21 15.36
N LYS A 415 25.55 0.94 14.93
CA LYS A 415 24.92 1.90 15.83
C LYS A 415 23.56 1.44 16.36
N TYR A 416 22.80 0.70 15.55
CA TYR A 416 21.50 0.15 15.96
C TYR A 416 21.66 -0.96 17.00
N TYR A 417 22.50 -1.96 16.73
CA TYR A 417 22.69 -3.11 17.62
C TYR A 417 23.60 -2.82 18.82
N GLY A 418 24.34 -1.70 18.81
CA GLY A 418 25.26 -1.36 19.90
C GLY A 418 26.48 -2.26 19.93
N ASN A 419 27.25 -2.25 18.83
CA ASN A 419 28.30 -3.21 18.44
C ASN A 419 27.73 -4.46 17.76
N VAL A 420 27.45 -4.35 16.47
CA VAL A 420 26.81 -5.45 15.73
C VAL A 420 27.74 -6.66 15.58
N CYS A 421 27.22 -7.85 15.87
CA CYS A 421 27.88 -9.11 15.56
C CYS A 421 27.08 -9.96 14.57
N GLU A 422 27.72 -11.01 14.02
CA GLU A 422 27.06 -11.92 13.08
C GLU A 422 25.83 -12.60 13.70
N LEU A 423 25.84 -12.84 15.02
CA LEU A 423 24.75 -13.45 15.74
C LEU A 423 23.50 -12.57 15.77
N ASP A 424 23.67 -11.26 15.98
CA ASP A 424 22.58 -10.28 16.03
C ASP A 424 21.85 -10.20 14.69
N ILE A 425 22.62 -10.22 13.60
CA ILE A 425 22.06 -10.22 12.24
C ILE A 425 21.33 -11.54 11.96
N ILE A 426 21.74 -12.67 12.54
CA ILE A 426 21.06 -13.96 12.36
C ILE A 426 19.75 -14.02 13.15
N PHE A 427 19.78 -13.63 14.43
CA PHE A 427 18.61 -13.71 15.30
C PHE A 427 17.58 -12.61 15.01
N SER A 428 18.05 -11.47 14.49
CA SER A 428 17.22 -10.31 14.17
C SER A 428 17.42 -9.84 12.73
N PHE A 429 17.46 -10.80 11.79
CA PHE A 429 17.69 -10.52 10.36
C PHE A 429 16.66 -9.55 9.77
N THR A 430 15.44 -9.54 10.28
CA THR A 430 14.37 -8.62 9.89
C THR A 430 14.80 -7.16 10.07
N LYS A 431 15.42 -6.82 11.20
CA LYS A 431 15.91 -5.47 11.48
C LYS A 431 17.04 -5.07 10.52
N ALA A 432 17.91 -6.01 10.17
CA ALA A 432 18.95 -5.78 9.17
C ALA A 432 18.37 -5.48 7.78
N TYR A 433 17.26 -6.13 7.40
CA TYR A 433 16.53 -5.77 6.18
C TYR A 433 15.85 -4.40 6.28
N TRP A 434 15.24 -4.05 7.41
CA TRP A 434 14.63 -2.73 7.56
C TRP A 434 15.63 -1.60 7.45
N ILE A 435 16.79 -1.72 8.11
CA ILE A 435 17.88 -0.75 7.98
C ILE A 435 18.33 -0.63 6.52
N LEU A 436 18.41 -1.76 5.81
CA LEU A 436 18.80 -1.78 4.40
C LEU A 436 17.74 -1.11 3.51
N ASP A 437 16.46 -1.25 3.84
CA ASP A 437 15.34 -0.75 3.05
C ASP A 437 15.14 0.76 3.22
N GLU A 438 15.45 1.30 4.41
CA GLU A 438 15.54 2.74 4.61
C GLU A 438 16.73 3.36 3.88
N LEU A 439 17.83 2.62 3.76
CA LEU A 439 19.03 3.08 3.05
C LEU A 439 18.87 3.00 1.52
N LEU A 440 18.32 1.89 1.02
CA LEU A 440 18.24 1.57 -0.41
C LEU A 440 16.83 1.22 -0.87
N LEU A 441 16.38 1.90 -1.93
CA LEU A 441 15.11 1.63 -2.60
C LEU A 441 15.36 1.29 -4.06
N ALA A 442 14.88 0.13 -4.51
CA ALA A 442 15.04 -0.35 -5.88
C ALA A 442 16.51 -0.37 -6.39
N GLY A 443 17.48 -0.49 -5.48
CA GLY A 443 18.91 -0.52 -5.81
C GLY A 443 19.59 0.85 -5.80
N GLU A 444 18.85 1.90 -5.49
CA GLU A 444 19.30 3.29 -5.44
C GLU A 444 19.36 3.80 -3.99
N LEU A 445 20.26 4.75 -3.72
CA LEU A 445 20.41 5.37 -2.41
C LEU A 445 19.20 6.28 -2.10
N GLN A 446 18.39 5.90 -1.11
CA GLN A 446 17.22 6.67 -0.69
C GLN A 446 17.58 7.69 0.41
N GLU A 447 18.17 7.23 1.52
CA GLU A 447 18.48 8.07 2.67
C GLU A 447 19.90 7.83 3.16
N SER A 448 20.74 8.86 3.03
CA SER A 448 22.16 8.82 3.41
C SER A 448 22.38 9.17 4.89
N SER A 449 21.42 9.80 5.56
CA SER A 449 21.49 10.24 6.95
C SER A 449 21.35 9.07 7.91
N LYS A 450 22.46 8.71 8.58
CA LYS A 450 22.47 7.75 9.70
C LYS A 450 21.43 8.08 10.78
N LYS A 451 21.22 9.37 11.06
CA LYS A 451 20.28 9.81 12.12
C LYS A 451 18.83 9.61 11.69
N THR A 452 18.51 9.80 10.41
CA THR A 452 17.15 9.63 9.90
C THR A 452 16.79 8.15 9.86
N VAL A 453 17.65 7.33 9.24
CA VAL A 453 17.44 5.86 9.17
C VAL A 453 17.20 5.28 10.56
N LEU A 454 18.10 5.54 11.52
CA LEU A 454 17.95 5.00 12.88
C LEU A 454 16.72 5.51 13.62
N ARG A 455 16.25 6.72 13.32
CA ARG A 455 15.00 7.24 13.90
C ARG A 455 13.80 6.47 13.35
N CYS A 456 13.76 6.19 12.05
CA CYS A 456 12.70 5.39 11.43
C CYS A 456 12.70 3.96 12.00
N ILE A 457 13.87 3.33 12.14
CA ILE A 457 13.96 1.98 12.73
C ILE A 457 13.53 1.98 14.21
N ALA A 458 13.93 2.97 15.00
CA ALA A 458 13.49 3.08 16.40
C ALA A 458 11.97 3.29 16.53
N GLN A 459 11.35 4.00 15.57
CA GLN A 459 9.90 4.12 15.51
C GLN A 459 9.25 2.77 15.17
N GLN A 460 9.80 2.02 14.21
CA GLN A 460 9.35 0.67 13.88
C GLN A 460 9.45 -0.28 15.09
N ASP A 461 10.55 -0.23 15.84
CA ASP A 461 10.70 -1.02 17.08
C ASP A 461 9.63 -0.67 18.12
N SER A 462 9.39 0.63 18.34
CA SER A 462 8.37 1.07 19.28
C SER A 462 6.96 0.60 18.90
N LEU A 463 6.68 0.49 17.59
CA LEU A 463 5.41 -0.02 17.09
C LEU A 463 5.30 -1.52 17.32
N GLU A 464 6.37 -2.28 17.05
CA GLU A 464 6.41 -3.72 17.34
C GLU A 464 6.24 -4.02 18.83
N ASP A 465 6.90 -3.26 19.72
CA ASP A 465 6.77 -3.44 21.17
C ASP A 465 5.34 -3.13 21.67
N MET A 466 4.66 -2.14 21.05
CA MET A 466 3.25 -1.82 21.34
C MET A 466 2.27 -2.86 20.80
N GLU A 467 2.66 -3.67 19.81
CA GLU A 467 1.84 -4.75 19.26
C GLU A 467 1.95 -6.05 20.08
N VAL A 468 3.08 -6.25 20.78
CA VAL A 468 3.37 -7.45 21.58
C VAL A 468 2.95 -7.31 23.07
N SER A 469 2.77 -6.07 23.54
CA SER A 469 2.34 -5.73 24.92
C SER A 469 0.83 -5.58 25.03
#